data_AF-A0A355R879-F1
#
_entry.id   AF-A0A355R879-F1
#
_cell.length_a   1.000
_cell.length_b   1.000
_cell.length_c   1.000
_cell.angle_alpha   90.00
_cell.angle_beta   90.00
_cell.angle_gamma   90.00
#
_symmetry.space_group_name_H-M   'P 1'
#
loop_
_entity.id
_entity.type
_entity.pdbx_description
1 polymer ?
#
loop_
_entity_poly.entity_id
_entity_poly.type
_entity_poly.pdbx_seq_one_letter_code
_entity_poly.pdbx_strand_id
1 'polypeptide(L)'
;NLDMFNGAPDRYDWKLEGKKELYIASNAFKLDDPKLKYADIIKAGHINQDLARYELRRVWHVVATLKPGQRHIYAKRDFYIDEDTW
;
A
#
# COMPACT_ATOMS: atom_id res chain seq x y z
N ASN A 1 -5.18 -6.39 -14.50
CA ASN A 1 -4.94 -7.22 -13.32
C ASN A 1 -4.09 -6.38 -12.37
N LEU A 2 -4.72 -5.77 -11.37
CA LEU A 2 -4.11 -4.76 -10.51
C LEU A 2 -4.51 -5.04 -9.05
N ASP A 3 -4.30 -6.28 -8.61
CA ASP A 3 -4.65 -6.70 -7.25
C ASP A 3 -3.42 -7.30 -6.56
N MET A 4 -2.83 -6.50 -5.66
CA MET A 4 -1.96 -6.85 -4.53
C MET A 4 -0.65 -7.62 -4.77
N PHE A 5 -0.48 -8.44 -5.79
CA PHE A 5 0.81 -9.01 -6.18
C PHE A 5 0.78 -9.47 -7.64
N ASN A 6 1.79 -9.10 -8.42
CA ASN A 6 2.01 -9.64 -9.77
C ASN A 6 3.37 -10.34 -9.80
N GLY A 7 3.39 -11.58 -10.30
CA GLY A 7 4.55 -12.46 -10.34
C GLY A 7 4.28 -13.84 -9.74
N ALA A 8 5.28 -14.71 -9.80
CA ALA A 8 5.24 -16.05 -9.23
C ALA A 8 5.82 -16.02 -7.80
N PRO A 9 5.02 -16.29 -6.73
CA PRO A 9 5.47 -16.14 -5.34
C PRO A 9 6.62 -17.08 -4.96
N ASP A 10 6.70 -18.25 -5.60
CA ASP A 10 7.71 -19.29 -5.40
C ASP A 10 9.14 -18.82 -5.73
N ARG A 11 9.29 -17.74 -6.52
CA ARG A 11 10.59 -17.16 -6.88
C ARG A 11 11.26 -16.39 -5.75
N TYR A 12 10.56 -16.14 -4.65
CA TYR A 12 11.06 -15.34 -3.53
C TYR A 12 11.16 -16.16 -2.25
N ASP A 13 12.16 -15.82 -1.44
CA ASP A 13 12.21 -16.15 -0.02
C ASP A 13 11.45 -15.09 0.76
N TRP A 14 10.46 -15.55 1.53
CA TRP A 14 9.53 -14.69 2.26
C TRP A 14 9.89 -14.66 3.74
N LYS A 15 9.93 -13.46 4.31
CA LYS A 15 10.18 -13.24 5.73
C LYS A 15 9.12 -12.32 6.31
N LEU A 16 8.50 -12.77 7.40
CA LEU A 16 7.67 -11.92 8.24
C LEU A 16 8.59 -11.12 9.17
N GLU A 17 8.72 -9.82 8.92
CA GLU A 17 9.50 -8.92 9.80
C GLU A 17 8.74 -8.61 11.09
N GLY A 18 7.41 -8.79 11.09
CA GLY A 18 6.56 -8.63 12.25
C GLY A 18 5.53 -7.52 12.07
N LYS A 19 5.01 -7.01 13.19
CA LYS A 19 4.02 -5.93 13.21
C LYS A 19 4.70 -4.58 13.39
N LYS A 20 4.16 -3.55 12.75
CA LYS A 20 4.53 -2.15 12.98
C LYS A 20 3.29 -1.24 12.93
N GLU A 21 3.37 -0.07 13.55
CA GLU A 21 2.34 0.95 13.39
C GLU A 21 2.66 1.83 12.18
N LEU A 22 1.65 2.11 11.35
CA LEU A 22 1.77 2.93 10.15
C LEU A 22 0.47 3.70 9.92
N TYR A 23 0.59 4.96 9.51
CA TYR A 23 -0.55 5.70 9.00
C TYR A 23 -0.91 5.19 7.60
N ILE A 24 -2.13 4.69 7.44
CA ILE A 24 -2.63 4.24 6.14
C ILE A 24 -3.88 5.03 5.74
N ALA A 25 -4.08 5.17 4.44
CA ALA A 25 -5.30 5.78 3.91
C ALA A 25 -6.50 4.89 4.27
N SER A 26 -7.50 5.50 4.91
CA SER A 26 -8.75 4.85 5.29
C SER A 26 -9.83 5.21 4.27
N ASN A 27 -11.10 5.23 4.67
CA ASN A 27 -12.20 5.60 3.79
C ASN A 27 -12.01 7.00 3.17
N ALA A 28 -12.50 7.15 1.94
CA ALA A 28 -12.41 8.36 1.14
C ALA A 28 -13.65 9.27 1.26
N PHE A 29 -14.45 9.14 2.33
CA PHE A 29 -15.80 9.76 2.40
C PHE A 29 -15.81 11.28 2.14
N LYS A 30 -14.79 12.01 2.60
CA LYS A 30 -14.68 13.44 2.32
C LYS A 30 -14.48 13.74 0.84
N LEU A 31 -13.77 12.90 0.10
CA LEU A 31 -13.52 13.09 -1.34
C LEU A 31 -14.79 12.91 -2.18
N ASP A 32 -15.78 12.18 -1.65
CA ASP A 32 -17.07 11.95 -2.30
C ASP A 32 -18.11 13.06 -2.00
N ASP A 33 -17.74 14.11 -1.25
CA ASP A 33 -18.67 15.21 -0.93
C ASP A 33 -19.06 15.97 -2.21
N PRO A 34 -20.36 16.00 -2.60
CA PRO A 34 -20.82 16.66 -3.83
C PRO A 34 -20.61 18.18 -3.82
N LYS A 35 -20.25 18.78 -2.69
CA LYS A 35 -19.92 20.21 -2.58
C LYS A 35 -18.48 20.52 -3.02
N LEU A 36 -17.59 19.52 -3.08
CA LEU A 36 -16.21 19.73 -3.51
C LEU A 36 -16.14 19.93 -5.02
N LYS A 37 -15.30 20.87 -5.45
CA LYS A 37 -14.97 21.04 -6.87
C LYS A 37 -13.70 20.27 -7.19
N TYR A 38 -13.55 19.81 -8.43
CA TYR A 38 -12.32 19.15 -8.88
C TYR A 38 -11.05 19.98 -8.63
N ALA A 39 -11.13 21.31 -8.71
CA ALA A 39 -10.00 22.20 -8.41
C ALA A 39 -9.55 22.18 -6.93
N ASP A 40 -10.45 21.79 -6.02
CA ASP A 40 -10.17 21.65 -4.59
C ASP A 40 -9.53 20.29 -4.28
N ILE A 41 -9.86 19.28 -5.09
CA ILE A 41 -9.41 17.90 -4.96
C ILE A 41 -8.08 17.66 -5.68
N ILE A 42 -7.94 18.07 -6.93
CA ILE A 42 -6.79 17.73 -7.78
C ILE A 42 -5.74 18.85 -7.67
N LYS A 43 -4.56 18.52 -7.16
CA LYS A 43 -3.36 19.37 -7.17
C LYS A 43 -2.36 18.85 -8.19
N ALA A 44 -1.30 19.61 -8.45
CA ALA A 44 -0.27 19.19 -9.40
C ALA A 44 0.38 17.87 -8.94
N GLY A 45 0.12 16.78 -9.66
CA GLY A 45 0.72 15.46 -9.42
C GLY A 45 0.09 14.62 -8.29
N HIS A 46 -0.85 15.15 -7.51
CA HIS A 46 -1.50 14.41 -6.42
C HIS A 46 -2.86 15.01 -6.02
N ILE A 47 -3.67 14.26 -5.28
CA ILE A 47 -4.89 14.80 -4.65
C ILE A 47 -4.54 15.65 -3.42
N ASN A 48 -5.45 16.55 -3.04
CA ASN A 48 -5.36 17.32 -1.81
C ASN A 48 -5.43 16.38 -0.60
N GLN A 49 -4.34 16.33 0.17
CA GLN A 49 -4.18 15.41 1.30
C GLN A 49 -5.03 15.80 2.51
N ASP A 50 -5.49 17.05 2.61
CA ASP A 50 -6.41 17.48 3.69
C ASP A 50 -7.80 16.81 3.59
N LEU A 51 -8.13 16.33 2.39
CA LEU A 51 -9.37 15.59 2.12
C LEU A 51 -9.19 14.08 2.30
N ALA A 52 -7.95 13.58 2.38
CA ALA A 52 -7.66 12.19 2.68
C ALA A 52 -7.72 11.93 4.19
N ARG A 53 -8.20 10.75 4.58
CA ARG A 53 -8.22 10.30 5.98
C ARG A 53 -7.10 9.29 6.18
N TYR A 54 -6.22 9.57 7.12
CA TYR A 54 -5.19 8.65 7.56
C TYR A 54 -5.48 8.18 8.98
N GLU A 55 -5.32 6.89 9.20
CA GLU A 55 -5.50 6.28 10.52
C GLU A 55 -4.23 5.53 10.90
N LEU A 56 -3.81 5.68 12.15
CA LEU A 56 -2.72 4.88 12.69
C LEU A 56 -3.24 3.45 12.85
N ARG A 57 -2.65 2.51 12.12
CA ARG A 57 -3.03 1.11 12.17
C ARG A 57 -1.81 0.23 12.33
N ARG A 58 -2.02 -0.95 12.89
CA ARG A 58 -0.99 -2.00 12.92
C ARG A 58 -0.99 -2.70 11.58
N VAL A 59 0.20 -2.92 11.03
CA VAL A 59 0.40 -3.62 9.77
C VAL A 59 1.44 -4.72 9.97
N TRP A 60 1.23 -5.86 9.33
CA TRP A 60 2.26 -6.86 9.09
C TRP A 60 3.22 -6.38 8.01
N HIS A 61 4.51 -6.41 8.30
CA HIS A 61 5.57 -6.16 7.32
C HIS A 61 6.13 -7.49 6.84
N VAL A 62 5.93 -7.78 5.56
CA VAL A 62 6.44 -8.98 4.90
C VAL A 62 7.44 -8.58 3.82
N VAL A 63 8.60 -9.21 3.84
CA VAL A 63 9.66 -8.97 2.85
C VAL A 63 9.79 -10.19 1.95
N ALA A 64 9.80 -9.95 0.65
CA ALA A 64 10.12 -10.95 -0.36
C ALA A 64 11.47 -10.64 -1.00
N THR A 65 12.42 -11.57 -0.90
CA THR A 65 13.75 -11.45 -1.51
C THR A 65 13.89 -12.47 -2.62
N LEU A 66 14.31 -12.05 -3.82
CA LEU A 66 14.41 -12.93 -4.98
C LEU A 66 15.42 -14.05 -4.71
N LYS A 67 15.03 -15.30 -4.95
CA LYS A 67 15.90 -16.46 -4.75
C LYS A 67 17.12 -16.41 -5.67
N PRO A 68 18.28 -16.94 -5.24
CA PRO A 68 19.44 -17.09 -6.11
C PRO A 68 19.08 -17.82 -7.41
N GLY A 69 19.63 -17.35 -8.54
CA GLY A 69 19.40 -17.96 -9.87
C GLY A 69 18.07 -17.61 -10.52
N GLN A 70 17.14 -16.95 -9.82
CA GLN A 70 15.91 -16.43 -10.42
C GLN A 70 16.16 -15.05 -11.04
N ARG A 71 15.46 -14.74 -12.14
CA ARG A 71 15.51 -13.42 -12.80
C ARG A 71 14.17 -12.71 -12.66
N HIS A 72 14.20 -11.53 -12.06
CA HIS A 72 13.07 -10.61 -11.96
C HIS A 72 13.57 -9.17 -11.85
N ILE A 73 12.76 -8.19 -12.29
CA ILE A 73 13.12 -6.76 -12.19
C ILE A 73 13.12 -6.24 -10.75
N TYR A 74 12.43 -6.93 -9.85
CA TYR A 74 12.36 -6.59 -8.43
C TYR A 74 13.14 -7.63 -7.63
N ALA A 75 14.32 -7.26 -7.14
CA ALA A 75 15.16 -8.14 -6.32
C ALA A 75 14.66 -8.26 -4.88
N LYS A 76 14.00 -7.20 -4.38
CA LYS A 76 13.40 -7.15 -3.04
C LYS A 76 12.07 -6.40 -3.12
N ARG A 77 11.09 -6.84 -2.33
CA ARG A 77 9.78 -6.22 -2.20
C ARG A 77 9.36 -6.18 -0.74
N ASP A 78 8.83 -5.04 -0.32
CA ASP A 78 8.30 -4.82 1.03
C ASP A 78 6.77 -4.67 0.93
N PHE A 79 6.05 -5.52 1.65
CA PHE A 79 4.60 -5.51 1.73
C PHE A 79 4.18 -5.05 3.12
N TYR A 80 3.21 -4.14 3.14
CA TYR A 80 2.58 -3.65 4.36
C TYR A 80 1.11 -3.99 4.33
N ILE A 81 0.73 -4.85 5.27
CA ILE A 81 -0.52 -5.56 5.28
C ILE A 81 -1.25 -5.16 6.55
N ASP A 82 -2.26 -4.32 6.45
CA ASP A 82 -3.17 -4.00 7.56
C ASP A 82 -3.52 -5.24 8.42
N GLU A 83 -3.46 -5.13 9.74
CA GLU A 83 -3.72 -6.29 10.60
C GLU A 83 -5.21 -6.65 10.69
N ASP A 84 -6.09 -5.65 10.60
CA ASP A 84 -7.48 -5.74 11.03
C ASP A 84 -8.47 -5.79 9.85
N THR A 85 -8.01 -5.61 8.60
CA THR A 85 -8.89 -5.51 7.41
C THR A 85 -8.45 -6.38 6.22
N TRP A 86 -7.83 -7.54 6.49
CA TRP A 86 -7.37 -8.50 5.49
C TRP A 86 -8.25 -9.73 5.37
#